data_AF-A0A1Q6QWB9-F1
#
_entry.id   AF-A0A1Q6QWB9-F1
#
_cell.length_a   1.000
_cell.length_b   1.000
_cell.length_c   1.000
_cell.angle_alpha   90.00
_cell.angle_beta   90.00
_cell.angle_gamma   90.00
#
_symmetry.space_group_name_H-M   'P 1'
#
loop_
_entity.id
_entity.type
_entity.pdbx_description
1 polymer ?
#
loop_
_entity_poly.entity_id
_entity_poly.type
_entity_poly.pdbx_seq_one_letter_code
_entity_poly.pdbx_strand_id
1 'polypeptide(L)'
;MKKYNIETVYNYINGEDITDFTLEELESNTNFMIDVINVSNDKNFYNFTEDNVKTDYKFVKFIINKFKEDENLITVVADTYIENQDNEQNYIELLIIMCNLIKDKNSKNYKKYKFLLEVNHKSKRLQIELGKLKMNTEAADNLGMGFLIIYDSFNSSQIILDYYAKAIIEDIFEEYDIVLEDSIHQRFNTFEKIEKIGIKKYILDFIAVYDEMLSSYLSSHIYLLEDISKQLDKIKNNWNKYIETKERKKYNEIINKVHEYMEYEAVDYYSLNETTLLYLVATNLGIEKTLLKYDSISEEYYQEIMEEAHFLLEVSELSFNDRLNYNNIKKIILDILKDNQSSSQTPEEKTENYKKCKIIKLVKNEQRD
;
A
#
# COMPACT_ATOMS: atom_id res chain seq x y z
N MET A 1 25.95 -43.00 -3.30
CA MET A 1 27.41 -42.77 -3.27
C MET A 1 27.69 -41.51 -4.08
N LYS A 2 28.57 -40.61 -3.61
CA LYS A 2 29.01 -39.46 -4.43
C LYS A 2 29.79 -40.02 -5.64
N LYS A 3 29.49 -39.52 -6.85
CA LYS A 3 30.11 -39.98 -8.11
C LYS A 3 31.62 -39.69 -8.14
N TYR A 4 32.04 -38.59 -7.53
CA TYR A 4 33.44 -38.15 -7.46
C TYR A 4 33.92 -38.21 -6.01
N ASN A 5 35.16 -38.68 -5.80
CA ASN A 5 35.79 -38.70 -4.48
C ASN A 5 36.45 -37.33 -4.19
N ILE A 6 36.88 -37.12 -2.95
CA ILE A 6 37.51 -35.85 -2.54
C ILE A 6 38.89 -35.64 -3.18
N GLU A 7 39.59 -36.72 -3.51
CA GLU A 7 40.91 -36.69 -4.14
C GLU A 7 40.82 -36.09 -5.55
N THR A 8 39.83 -36.50 -6.36
CA THR A 8 39.57 -35.90 -7.67
C THR A 8 39.32 -34.39 -7.58
N VAL A 9 38.63 -33.93 -6.53
CA VAL A 9 38.39 -32.49 -6.30
C VAL A 9 39.70 -31.75 -6.01
N TYR A 10 40.56 -32.30 -5.15
CA TYR A 10 41.86 -31.69 -4.85
C TYR A 10 42.78 -31.66 -6.07
N ASN A 11 42.85 -32.77 -6.81
CA ASN A 11 43.66 -32.86 -8.02
C ASN A 11 43.21 -31.81 -9.05
N TYR A 12 41.89 -31.65 -9.25
CA TYR A 12 41.34 -30.61 -10.13
C TYR A 12 41.74 -29.20 -9.67
N ILE A 13 41.59 -28.89 -8.38
CA ILE A 13 41.93 -27.56 -7.81
C ILE A 13 43.43 -27.25 -8.01
N ASN A 14 44.30 -28.25 -7.84
CA ASN A 14 45.76 -28.08 -7.94
C ASN A 14 46.29 -28.17 -9.37
N GLY A 15 45.46 -28.52 -10.36
CA GLY A 15 45.89 -28.78 -11.73
C GLY A 15 46.73 -30.04 -11.89
N GLU A 16 46.50 -31.04 -11.04
CA GLU A 16 47.15 -32.35 -11.12
C GLU A 16 46.43 -33.25 -12.16
N ASP A 17 47.14 -34.25 -12.69
CA ASP A 17 46.57 -35.17 -13.68
C ASP A 17 45.40 -35.98 -13.09
N ILE A 18 44.29 -36.03 -13.83
CA ILE A 18 43.09 -36.83 -13.50
C ILE A 18 42.91 -37.85 -14.62
N THR A 19 43.12 -39.14 -14.33
CA THR A 19 43.12 -40.21 -15.34
C THR A 19 41.73 -40.71 -15.70
N ASP A 20 40.77 -40.58 -14.78
CA ASP A 20 39.51 -41.31 -14.85
C ASP A 20 38.35 -40.46 -15.41
N PHE A 21 38.55 -39.14 -15.58
CA PHE A 21 37.52 -38.19 -16.00
C PHE A 21 38.10 -37.12 -16.92
N THR A 22 37.30 -36.63 -17.87
CA THR A 22 37.66 -35.47 -18.69
C THR A 22 37.30 -34.16 -17.98
N LEU A 23 37.98 -33.06 -18.31
CA LEU A 23 37.63 -31.73 -17.77
C LEU A 23 36.18 -31.36 -18.10
N GLU A 24 35.76 -31.59 -19.34
CA GLU A 24 34.38 -31.33 -19.79
C GLU A 24 33.35 -32.10 -18.94
N GLU A 25 33.61 -33.38 -18.60
CA GLU A 25 32.71 -34.16 -17.75
C GLU A 25 32.61 -33.57 -16.33
N LEU A 26 33.73 -33.10 -15.78
CA LEU A 26 33.81 -32.53 -14.45
C LEU A 26 33.13 -31.15 -14.39
N GLU A 27 33.42 -30.28 -15.36
CA GLU A 27 32.94 -28.91 -15.47
C GLU A 27 31.45 -28.83 -15.86
N SER A 28 30.92 -29.88 -16.49
CA SER A 28 29.49 -30.09 -16.76
C SER A 28 28.71 -30.66 -15.57
N ASN A 29 29.35 -30.96 -14.42
CA ASN A 29 28.69 -31.57 -13.29
C ASN A 29 28.42 -30.59 -12.13
N THR A 30 27.14 -30.29 -11.88
CA THR A 30 26.70 -29.40 -10.80
C THR A 30 27.31 -29.74 -9.43
N ASN A 31 27.23 -31.00 -9.01
CA ASN A 31 27.67 -31.36 -7.66
C ASN A 31 29.20 -31.32 -7.52
N PHE A 32 29.93 -31.68 -8.58
CA PHE A 32 31.38 -31.58 -8.60
C PHE A 32 31.84 -30.12 -8.49
N MET A 33 31.28 -29.23 -9.32
CA MET A 33 31.66 -27.81 -9.29
C MET A 33 31.26 -27.10 -7.99
N ILE A 34 30.15 -27.52 -7.36
CA ILE A 34 29.84 -27.11 -5.97
C ILE A 34 30.96 -27.54 -5.02
N ASP A 35 31.36 -28.81 -5.03
CA ASP A 35 32.40 -29.33 -4.14
C ASP A 35 33.75 -28.60 -4.37
N VAL A 36 34.16 -28.39 -5.64
CA VAL A 36 35.37 -27.63 -6.01
C VAL A 36 35.35 -26.23 -5.44
N ILE A 37 34.31 -25.43 -5.74
CA ILE A 37 34.19 -24.05 -5.27
C ILE A 37 34.05 -24.02 -3.75
N ASN A 38 33.40 -25.02 -3.17
CA ASN A 38 33.23 -25.08 -1.73
C ASN A 38 34.56 -25.28 -1.00
N VAL A 39 35.41 -26.19 -1.51
CA VAL A 39 36.73 -26.54 -0.95
C VAL A 39 37.75 -25.44 -1.22
N SER A 40 37.84 -24.93 -2.45
CA SER A 40 38.83 -23.90 -2.81
C SER A 40 38.50 -22.53 -2.24
N ASN A 41 37.20 -22.26 -2.05
CA ASN A 41 36.66 -20.93 -1.74
C ASN A 41 37.05 -19.86 -2.77
N ASP A 42 37.40 -20.26 -3.99
CA ASP A 42 37.74 -19.36 -5.08
C ASP A 42 36.57 -19.22 -6.07
N LYS A 43 36.08 -17.98 -6.20
CA LYS A 43 34.98 -17.62 -7.11
C LYS A 43 35.34 -17.76 -8.59
N ASN A 44 36.63 -17.74 -8.94
CA ASN A 44 37.07 -17.81 -10.34
C ASN A 44 36.72 -19.16 -10.98
N PHE A 45 36.51 -20.21 -10.17
CA PHE A 45 36.04 -21.51 -10.67
C PHE A 45 34.64 -21.46 -11.28
N TYR A 46 33.85 -20.41 -11.03
CA TYR A 46 32.62 -20.17 -11.78
C TYR A 46 32.87 -20.05 -13.29
N ASN A 47 33.99 -19.46 -13.70
CA ASN A 47 34.30 -19.24 -15.12
C ASN A 47 34.57 -20.54 -15.88
N PHE A 48 35.01 -21.59 -15.18
CA PHE A 48 35.25 -22.92 -15.76
C PHE A 48 33.98 -23.78 -15.80
N THR A 49 32.86 -23.32 -15.25
CA THR A 49 31.62 -24.09 -15.32
C THR A 49 30.98 -24.02 -16.71
N GLU A 50 30.45 -25.15 -17.16
CA GLU A 50 29.69 -25.23 -18.40
C GLU A 50 28.30 -24.58 -18.25
N ASP A 51 27.69 -24.20 -19.38
CA ASP A 51 26.43 -23.45 -19.39
C ASP A 51 25.27 -24.22 -18.73
N ASN A 52 25.26 -25.56 -18.85
CA ASN A 52 24.29 -26.42 -18.18
C ASN A 52 24.38 -26.32 -16.64
N VAL A 53 25.58 -26.11 -16.09
CA VAL A 53 25.80 -25.92 -14.64
C VAL A 53 25.44 -24.50 -14.23
N LYS A 54 25.78 -23.49 -15.05
CA LYS A 54 25.40 -22.09 -14.80
C LYS A 54 23.88 -21.87 -14.81
N THR A 55 23.15 -22.75 -15.52
CA THR A 55 21.69 -22.77 -15.60
C THR A 55 21.05 -23.77 -14.61
N ASP A 56 21.82 -24.42 -13.76
CA ASP A 56 21.31 -25.25 -12.68
C ASP A 56 20.94 -24.37 -11.46
N TYR A 57 19.67 -24.37 -11.06
CA TYR A 57 19.21 -23.50 -9.97
C TYR A 57 19.87 -23.78 -8.62
N LYS A 58 20.20 -25.04 -8.34
CA LYS A 58 20.90 -25.43 -7.11
C LYS A 58 22.31 -24.85 -7.12
N PHE A 59 23.00 -24.90 -8.26
CA PHE A 59 24.31 -24.28 -8.44
C PHE A 59 24.24 -22.76 -8.23
N VAL A 60 23.29 -22.10 -8.88
CA VAL A 60 23.08 -20.64 -8.82
C VAL A 60 22.83 -20.18 -7.38
N LYS A 61 21.90 -20.81 -6.67
CA LYS A 61 21.65 -20.50 -5.26
C LYS A 61 22.88 -20.71 -4.40
N PHE A 62 23.66 -21.76 -4.66
CA PHE A 62 24.90 -22.01 -3.93
C PHE A 62 25.90 -20.86 -4.12
N ILE A 63 26.17 -20.44 -5.35
CA ILE A 63 27.11 -19.35 -5.64
C ILE A 63 26.65 -18.04 -5.00
N ILE A 64 25.38 -17.67 -5.19
CA ILE A 64 24.80 -16.43 -4.65
C ILE A 64 24.90 -16.42 -3.12
N ASN A 65 24.57 -17.52 -2.45
CA ASN A 65 24.64 -17.58 -0.99
C ASN A 65 26.08 -17.55 -0.47
N LYS A 66 27.00 -18.27 -1.13
CA LYS A 66 28.41 -18.38 -0.70
C LYS A 66 29.14 -17.04 -0.87
N PHE A 67 28.87 -16.32 -1.95
CA PHE A 67 29.57 -15.08 -2.30
C PHE A 67 28.65 -13.84 -2.25
N LYS A 68 27.64 -13.85 -1.38
CA LYS A 68 26.62 -12.79 -1.27
C LYS A 68 27.14 -11.37 -1.08
N GLU A 69 28.37 -11.20 -0.60
CA GLU A 69 29.00 -9.89 -0.42
C GLU A 69 29.65 -9.35 -1.70
N ASP A 70 29.88 -10.21 -2.71
CA ASP A 70 30.39 -9.82 -4.02
C ASP A 70 29.22 -9.54 -4.98
N GLU A 71 28.69 -8.32 -4.90
CA GLU A 71 27.52 -7.90 -5.69
C GLU A 71 27.74 -8.08 -7.21
N ASN A 72 28.98 -7.86 -7.69
CA ASN A 72 29.30 -8.01 -9.11
C ASN A 72 29.15 -9.46 -9.56
N LEU A 73 29.74 -10.40 -8.80
CA LEU A 73 29.65 -11.83 -9.12
C LEU A 73 28.19 -12.31 -9.08
N ILE A 74 27.47 -12.04 -8.00
CA ILE A 74 26.10 -12.55 -7.85
C ILE A 74 25.16 -11.96 -8.91
N THR A 75 25.41 -10.73 -9.37
CA THR A 75 24.66 -10.12 -10.48
C THR A 75 24.93 -10.87 -11.78
N VAL A 76 26.19 -11.17 -12.11
CA VAL A 76 26.54 -11.94 -13.32
C VAL A 76 25.86 -13.31 -13.29
N VAL A 77 25.97 -14.01 -12.16
CA VAL A 77 25.38 -15.36 -11.98
C VAL A 77 23.85 -15.30 -12.13
N ALA A 78 23.20 -14.33 -11.48
CA ALA A 78 21.75 -14.17 -11.56
C ALA A 78 21.29 -13.82 -12.98
N ASP A 79 22.00 -12.94 -13.67
CA ASP A 79 21.70 -12.53 -15.04
C ASP A 79 21.83 -13.68 -16.03
N THR A 80 22.92 -14.46 -15.93
CA THR A 80 23.11 -15.67 -16.73
C THR A 80 21.97 -16.66 -16.52
N TYR A 81 21.52 -16.86 -15.27
CA TYR A 81 20.38 -17.73 -15.01
C TYR A 81 19.08 -17.15 -15.60
N ILE A 82 18.75 -15.89 -15.29
CA ILE A 82 17.50 -15.23 -15.71
C ILE A 82 17.31 -15.25 -17.24
N GLU A 83 18.36 -15.06 -18.01
CA GLU A 83 18.28 -15.01 -19.48
C GLU A 83 17.98 -16.38 -20.13
N ASN A 84 18.13 -17.48 -19.39
CA ASN A 84 18.13 -18.84 -19.94
C ASN A 84 17.12 -19.78 -19.25
N GLN A 85 16.11 -19.27 -18.55
CA GLN A 85 15.23 -20.09 -17.70
C GLN A 85 13.75 -19.97 -18.05
N ASP A 86 13.11 -21.13 -18.13
CA ASP A 86 11.67 -21.25 -18.36
C ASP A 86 10.88 -21.58 -17.07
N ASN A 87 11.58 -21.85 -15.95
CA ASN A 87 10.92 -22.16 -14.70
C ASN A 87 10.50 -20.89 -13.95
N GLU A 88 9.20 -20.57 -14.00
CA GLU A 88 8.62 -19.39 -13.37
C GLU A 88 8.93 -19.29 -11.87
N GLN A 89 8.83 -20.39 -11.12
CA GLN A 89 9.07 -20.38 -9.68
C GLN A 89 10.52 -19.99 -9.34
N ASN A 90 11.50 -20.67 -9.93
CA ASN A 90 12.92 -20.39 -9.69
C ASN A 90 13.30 -18.97 -10.14
N TYR A 91 12.71 -18.53 -11.24
CA TYR A 91 12.91 -17.20 -11.79
C TYR A 91 12.42 -16.11 -10.81
N ILE A 92 11.18 -16.20 -10.32
CA ILE A 92 10.62 -15.24 -9.35
C ILE A 92 11.42 -15.30 -8.03
N GLU A 93 11.70 -16.50 -7.53
CA GLU A 93 12.46 -16.66 -6.28
C GLU A 93 13.84 -16.00 -6.36
N LEU A 94 14.55 -16.20 -7.47
CA LEU A 94 15.86 -15.58 -7.69
C LEU A 94 15.76 -14.06 -7.71
N LEU A 95 14.77 -13.50 -8.42
CA LEU A 95 14.56 -12.06 -8.45
C LEU A 95 14.33 -11.48 -7.03
N ILE A 96 13.54 -12.16 -6.20
CA ILE A 96 13.30 -11.74 -4.80
C ILE A 96 14.61 -11.81 -4.00
N ILE A 97 15.39 -12.89 -4.15
CA ILE A 97 16.70 -13.04 -3.49
C ILE A 97 17.62 -11.87 -3.87
N MET A 98 17.72 -11.54 -5.16
CA MET A 98 18.58 -10.45 -5.62
C MET A 98 18.13 -9.08 -5.09
N CYS A 99 16.82 -8.80 -5.09
CA CYS A 99 16.27 -7.57 -4.49
C CYS A 99 16.57 -7.45 -3.00
N ASN A 100 16.63 -8.57 -2.28
CA ASN A 100 16.96 -8.61 -0.86
C ASN A 100 18.47 -8.43 -0.59
N LEU A 101 19.33 -9.01 -1.43
CA LEU A 101 20.78 -8.96 -1.26
C LEU A 101 21.41 -7.63 -1.66
N ILE A 102 20.90 -6.97 -2.71
CA ILE A 102 21.47 -5.70 -3.19
C ILE A 102 21.21 -4.60 -2.16
N LYS A 103 22.30 -3.98 -1.67
CA LYS A 103 22.24 -3.00 -0.56
C LYS A 103 21.71 -1.64 -1.03
N ASP A 104 22.22 -1.14 -2.15
CA ASP A 104 21.78 0.14 -2.71
C ASP A 104 20.48 -0.01 -3.50
N LYS A 105 19.37 0.43 -2.89
CA LYS A 105 18.03 0.41 -3.50
C LYS A 105 17.86 1.42 -4.65
N ASN A 106 18.85 2.25 -4.93
CA ASN A 106 18.86 3.15 -6.08
C ASN A 106 19.73 2.66 -7.24
N SER A 107 20.47 1.55 -7.06
CA SER A 107 21.38 1.01 -8.06
C SER A 107 20.64 0.52 -9.31
N LYS A 108 21.34 0.49 -10.45
CA LYS A 108 20.80 -0.02 -11.71
C LYS A 108 20.33 -1.48 -11.58
N ASN A 109 21.12 -2.31 -10.88
CA ASN A 109 20.83 -3.73 -10.70
C ASN A 109 19.59 -3.94 -9.84
N TYR A 110 19.47 -3.23 -8.71
CA TYR A 110 18.26 -3.32 -7.89
C TYR A 110 17.01 -2.91 -8.66
N LYS A 111 17.06 -1.77 -9.36
CA LYS A 111 15.93 -1.28 -10.18
C LYS A 111 15.55 -2.27 -11.28
N LYS A 112 16.54 -2.90 -11.92
CA LYS A 112 16.31 -3.96 -12.92
C LYS A 112 15.53 -5.13 -12.32
N TYR A 113 16.02 -5.75 -11.24
CA TYR A 113 15.35 -6.92 -10.66
C TYR A 113 13.98 -6.56 -10.06
N LYS A 114 13.86 -5.39 -9.43
CA LYS A 114 12.58 -4.92 -8.90
C LYS A 114 11.56 -4.67 -10.01
N PHE A 115 11.97 -4.05 -11.11
CA PHE A 115 11.09 -3.87 -12.27
C PHE A 115 10.61 -5.22 -12.83
N LEU A 116 11.50 -6.21 -12.95
CA LEU A 116 11.12 -7.56 -13.38
C LEU A 116 10.08 -8.18 -12.42
N LEU A 117 10.27 -8.07 -11.10
CA LEU A 117 9.30 -8.53 -10.11
C LEU A 117 7.93 -7.85 -10.24
N GLU A 118 7.92 -6.53 -10.41
CA GLU A 118 6.69 -5.75 -10.58
C GLU A 118 5.94 -6.16 -11.85
N VAL A 119 6.66 -6.38 -12.96
CA VAL A 119 6.08 -6.89 -14.21
C VAL A 119 5.47 -8.28 -14.02
N ASN A 120 6.16 -9.19 -13.32
CA ASN A 120 5.62 -10.52 -13.02
C ASN A 120 4.35 -10.44 -12.16
N HIS A 121 4.37 -9.61 -11.11
CA HIS A 121 3.21 -9.39 -10.25
C HIS A 121 2.01 -8.88 -11.04
N LYS A 122 2.18 -7.79 -11.80
CA LYS A 122 1.09 -7.20 -12.58
C LYS A 122 0.60 -8.14 -13.71
N SER A 123 1.49 -8.91 -14.33
CA SER A 123 1.12 -9.94 -15.31
C SER A 123 0.26 -11.04 -14.67
N LYS A 124 0.65 -11.53 -13.48
CA LYS A 124 -0.11 -12.55 -12.75
C LYS A 124 -1.47 -12.02 -12.29
N ARG A 125 -1.53 -10.78 -11.77
CA ARG A 125 -2.80 -10.11 -11.43
C ARG A 125 -3.72 -10.01 -12.65
N LEU A 126 -3.20 -9.59 -13.80
CA LEU A 126 -3.98 -9.54 -15.04
C LEU A 126 -4.54 -10.90 -15.44
N GLN A 127 -3.73 -11.97 -15.37
CA GLN A 127 -4.18 -13.33 -15.67
C GLN A 127 -5.32 -13.77 -14.74
N ILE A 128 -5.20 -13.47 -13.44
CA ILE A 128 -6.24 -13.80 -12.45
C ILE A 128 -7.53 -13.05 -12.76
N GLU A 129 -7.47 -11.73 -12.99
CA GLU A 129 -8.67 -10.94 -13.29
C GLU A 129 -9.34 -11.39 -14.61
N LEU A 130 -8.56 -11.70 -15.64
CA LEU A 130 -9.09 -12.29 -16.88
C LEU A 130 -9.74 -13.66 -16.65
N GLY A 131 -9.22 -14.45 -15.71
CA GLY A 131 -9.82 -15.70 -15.27
C GLY A 131 -11.16 -15.48 -14.58
N LYS A 132 -11.23 -14.55 -13.63
CA LYS A 132 -12.46 -14.19 -12.89
C LYS A 132 -13.59 -13.74 -13.81
N LEU A 133 -13.30 -13.01 -14.89
CA LEU A 133 -14.30 -12.58 -15.88
C LEU A 133 -15.00 -13.74 -16.61
N LYS A 134 -14.41 -14.94 -16.60
CA LYS A 134 -14.97 -16.14 -17.24
C LYS A 134 -15.73 -17.04 -16.25
N MET A 135 -15.71 -16.71 -14.96
CA MET A 135 -16.33 -17.47 -13.88
C MET A 135 -17.73 -16.93 -13.55
N ASN A 136 -18.51 -17.71 -12.80
CA ASN A 136 -19.72 -17.18 -12.19
C ASN A 136 -19.35 -16.20 -11.04
N THR A 137 -20.29 -15.33 -10.67
CA THR A 137 -20.04 -14.23 -9.71
C THR A 137 -19.62 -14.72 -8.34
N GLU A 138 -20.23 -15.79 -7.83
CA GLU A 138 -19.92 -16.34 -6.50
C GLU A 138 -18.48 -16.90 -6.43
N ALA A 139 -18.07 -17.68 -7.44
CA ALA A 139 -16.71 -18.20 -7.51
C ALA A 139 -15.67 -17.09 -7.71
N ALA A 140 -15.99 -16.07 -8.52
CA ALA A 140 -15.12 -14.92 -8.73
C ALA A 140 -14.96 -14.07 -7.45
N ASP A 141 -16.04 -13.90 -6.68
CA ASP A 141 -16.03 -13.18 -5.41
C ASP A 141 -15.18 -13.91 -4.35
N ASN A 142 -15.29 -15.24 -4.27
CA ASN A 142 -14.48 -16.06 -3.35
C ASN A 142 -12.97 -16.02 -3.65
N LEU A 143 -12.58 -15.65 -4.87
CA LEU A 143 -11.16 -15.50 -5.23
C LEU A 143 -10.55 -14.20 -4.71
N GLY A 144 -11.35 -13.19 -4.33
CA GLY A 144 -10.85 -11.91 -3.82
C GLY A 144 -9.84 -11.25 -4.76
N MET A 145 -8.71 -10.81 -4.20
CA MET A 145 -7.55 -10.28 -4.93
C MET A 145 -6.71 -11.38 -5.63
N GLY A 146 -7.09 -12.65 -5.50
CA GLY A 146 -6.50 -13.77 -6.22
C GLY A 146 -5.39 -14.49 -5.49
N PHE A 147 -5.18 -14.24 -4.19
CA PHE A 147 -4.09 -14.86 -3.44
C PHE A 147 -4.20 -16.38 -3.40
N LEU A 148 -5.43 -16.95 -3.47
CA LEU A 148 -5.63 -18.39 -3.60
C LEU A 148 -4.92 -19.00 -4.81
N ILE A 149 -4.97 -18.32 -5.96
CA ILE A 149 -4.31 -18.79 -7.21
C ILE A 149 -2.80 -18.72 -7.08
N ILE A 150 -2.29 -17.65 -6.44
CA ILE A 150 -0.86 -17.50 -6.12
C ILE A 150 -0.41 -18.62 -5.19
N TYR A 151 -1.18 -18.88 -4.14
CA TYR A 151 -0.89 -19.92 -3.16
C TYR A 151 -0.81 -21.29 -3.83
N ASP A 152 -1.80 -21.66 -4.65
CA ASP A 152 -1.80 -22.93 -5.37
C ASP A 152 -0.58 -23.07 -6.30
N SER A 153 -0.20 -21.98 -6.98
CA SER A 153 0.94 -21.96 -7.91
C SER A 153 2.30 -22.06 -7.22
N PHE A 154 2.43 -21.53 -6.00
CA PHE A 154 3.73 -21.33 -5.33
C PHE A 154 3.77 -21.84 -3.89
N ASN A 155 2.89 -22.77 -3.50
CA ASN A 155 2.80 -23.31 -2.13
C ASN A 155 4.12 -23.89 -1.59
N SER A 156 5.06 -24.24 -2.47
CA SER A 156 6.37 -24.79 -2.12
C SER A 156 7.42 -23.72 -1.81
N SER A 157 7.16 -22.44 -2.07
CA SER A 157 8.13 -21.35 -1.89
C SER A 157 7.55 -20.19 -1.06
N GLN A 158 7.82 -20.22 0.25
CA GLN A 158 7.37 -19.20 1.19
C GLN A 158 7.86 -17.79 0.83
N ILE A 159 9.09 -17.65 0.31
CA ILE A 159 9.63 -16.35 -0.10
C ILE A 159 8.82 -15.71 -1.23
N ILE A 160 8.29 -16.52 -2.16
CA ILE A 160 7.41 -16.05 -3.23
C ILE A 160 6.04 -15.66 -2.64
N LEU A 161 5.46 -16.51 -1.79
CA LEU A 161 4.17 -16.24 -1.15
C LEU A 161 4.20 -14.95 -0.33
N ASP A 162 5.27 -14.74 0.45
CA ASP A 162 5.48 -13.52 1.24
C ASP A 162 5.59 -12.26 0.38
N TYR A 163 6.29 -12.36 -0.76
CA TYR A 163 6.39 -11.27 -1.71
C TYR A 163 5.02 -10.89 -2.26
N TYR A 164 4.25 -11.86 -2.75
CA TYR A 164 2.93 -11.61 -3.29
C TYR A 164 1.94 -11.16 -2.23
N ALA A 165 2.02 -11.67 -1.01
CA ALA A 165 1.17 -11.23 0.09
C ALA A 165 1.37 -9.73 0.37
N LYS A 166 2.63 -9.25 0.40
CA LYS A 166 2.94 -7.82 0.54
C LYS A 166 2.45 -7.00 -0.66
N ALA A 167 2.73 -7.46 -1.87
CA ALA A 167 2.32 -6.75 -3.09
C ALA A 167 0.79 -6.63 -3.20
N ILE A 168 0.04 -7.66 -2.80
CA ILE A 168 -1.43 -7.63 -2.82
C ILE A 168 -1.98 -6.74 -1.71
N ILE A 169 -1.35 -6.70 -0.52
CA ILE A 169 -1.69 -5.71 0.51
C ILE A 169 -1.53 -4.30 -0.06
N GLU A 170 -0.41 -4.00 -0.71
CA GLU A 170 -0.17 -2.70 -1.35
C GLU A 170 -1.25 -2.39 -2.40
N ASP A 171 -1.57 -3.34 -3.28
CA ASP A 171 -2.65 -3.20 -4.27
C ASP A 171 -4.02 -2.91 -3.60
N ILE A 172 -4.34 -3.54 -2.46
CA ILE A 172 -5.59 -3.26 -1.73
C ILE A 172 -5.65 -1.79 -1.28
N PHE A 173 -4.56 -1.25 -0.74
CA PHE A 173 -4.55 0.15 -0.31
C PHE A 173 -4.60 1.11 -1.50
N GLU A 174 -3.88 0.82 -2.59
CA GLU A 174 -3.79 1.68 -3.77
C GLU A 174 -5.06 1.63 -4.65
N GLU A 175 -5.57 0.45 -5.00
CA GLU A 175 -6.69 0.29 -5.93
C GLU A 175 -7.99 0.86 -5.37
N TYR A 176 -8.15 0.82 -4.04
CA TYR A 176 -9.36 1.29 -3.34
C TYR A 176 -9.17 2.66 -2.65
N ASP A 177 -8.05 3.35 -2.92
CA ASP A 177 -7.73 4.68 -2.38
C ASP A 177 -7.91 4.76 -0.85
N ILE A 178 -7.35 3.77 -0.15
CA ILE A 178 -7.56 3.60 1.29
C ILE A 178 -6.50 4.39 2.05
N VAL A 179 -6.94 5.51 2.63
CA VAL A 179 -6.18 6.18 3.68
C VAL A 179 -6.51 5.49 5.01
N LEU A 180 -5.54 4.74 5.56
CA LEU A 180 -5.73 3.93 6.77
C LEU A 180 -6.23 4.77 7.96
N GLU A 181 -5.63 5.94 8.19
CA GLU A 181 -6.02 6.85 9.27
C GLU A 181 -7.47 7.32 9.12
N ASP A 182 -7.87 7.76 7.92
CA ASP A 182 -9.24 8.18 7.63
C ASP A 182 -10.26 7.06 7.85
N SER A 183 -9.94 5.86 7.32
CA SER A 183 -10.82 4.68 7.40
C SER A 183 -11.07 4.26 8.85
N ILE A 184 -10.05 4.39 9.70
CA ILE A 184 -10.15 4.07 11.12
C ILE A 184 -10.99 5.13 11.86
N HIS A 185 -10.73 6.42 11.62
CA HIS A 185 -11.48 7.49 12.26
C HIS A 185 -12.95 7.53 11.83
N GLN A 186 -13.29 7.04 10.63
CA GLN A 186 -14.68 6.86 10.19
C GLN A 186 -15.41 5.75 10.96
N ARG A 187 -14.69 4.69 11.35
CA ARG A 187 -15.28 3.50 11.98
C ARG A 187 -15.26 3.54 13.51
N PHE A 188 -14.31 4.27 14.10
CA PHE A 188 -14.08 4.28 15.54
C PHE A 188 -13.99 5.70 16.09
N ASN A 189 -14.73 5.96 17.17
CA ASN A 189 -14.68 7.24 17.88
C ASN A 189 -13.44 7.35 18.80
N THR A 190 -12.84 6.21 19.16
CA THR A 190 -11.70 6.13 20.09
C THR A 190 -10.80 4.98 19.70
N PHE A 191 -9.48 5.17 19.79
CA PHE A 191 -8.50 4.11 19.50
C PHE A 191 -8.65 2.88 20.42
N GLU A 192 -9.07 3.07 21.68
CA GLU A 192 -9.28 1.97 22.65
C GLU A 192 -10.24 0.87 22.15
N LYS A 193 -11.18 1.22 21.26
CA LYS A 193 -12.09 0.22 20.66
C LYS A 193 -11.35 -0.75 19.76
N ILE A 194 -10.33 -0.28 19.06
CA ILE A 194 -9.47 -1.09 18.19
C ILE A 194 -8.59 -2.00 19.03
N GLU A 195 -8.03 -1.48 20.13
CA GLU A 195 -7.22 -2.27 21.07
C GLU A 195 -8.03 -3.41 21.71
N LYS A 196 -9.31 -3.17 22.02
CA LYS A 196 -10.22 -4.21 22.51
C LYS A 196 -10.48 -5.33 21.49
N ILE A 197 -10.51 -5.02 20.19
CA ILE A 197 -10.60 -6.02 19.11
C ILE A 197 -9.25 -6.76 18.98
N GLY A 198 -8.16 -6.05 19.22
CA GLY A 198 -6.79 -6.48 18.97
C GLY A 198 -6.33 -6.03 17.59
N ILE A 199 -5.26 -5.22 17.53
CA ILE A 199 -4.73 -4.60 16.30
C ILE A 199 -4.54 -5.62 15.16
N LYS A 200 -3.89 -6.74 15.46
CA LYS A 200 -3.62 -7.80 14.47
C LYS A 200 -4.91 -8.40 13.94
N LYS A 201 -5.88 -8.67 14.82
CA LYS A 201 -7.20 -9.18 14.43
C LYS A 201 -7.93 -8.17 13.54
N TYR A 202 -7.92 -6.89 13.90
CA TYR A 202 -8.51 -5.85 13.07
C TYR A 202 -7.91 -5.79 11.66
N ILE A 203 -6.58 -5.86 11.53
CA ILE A 203 -5.91 -5.88 10.21
C ILE A 203 -6.33 -7.12 9.41
N LEU A 204 -6.35 -8.30 10.05
CA LEU A 204 -6.75 -9.55 9.40
C LEU A 204 -8.21 -9.50 8.93
N ASP A 205 -9.12 -9.04 9.80
CA ASP A 205 -10.53 -8.88 9.48
C ASP A 205 -10.74 -7.87 8.34
N PHE A 206 -9.94 -6.79 8.30
CA PHE A 206 -9.94 -5.82 7.21
C PHE A 206 -9.48 -6.43 5.88
N ILE A 207 -8.36 -7.16 5.88
CA ILE A 207 -7.84 -7.81 4.67
C ILE A 207 -8.79 -8.90 4.16
N ALA A 208 -9.46 -9.62 5.06
CA ALA A 208 -10.40 -10.68 4.72
C ALA A 208 -11.59 -10.19 3.88
N VAL A 209 -11.95 -8.90 3.96
CA VAL A 209 -12.98 -8.29 3.10
C VAL A 209 -12.56 -8.29 1.63
N TYR A 210 -11.26 -8.20 1.35
CA TYR A 210 -10.71 -8.13 0.00
C TYR A 210 -10.19 -9.48 -0.49
N ASP A 211 -9.60 -10.29 0.40
CA ASP A 211 -9.08 -11.62 0.09
C ASP A 211 -8.98 -12.48 1.37
N GLU A 212 -9.90 -13.45 1.50
CA GLU A 212 -9.97 -14.34 2.65
C GLU A 212 -8.73 -15.25 2.76
N MET A 213 -8.24 -15.77 1.63
CA MET A 213 -7.08 -16.66 1.61
C MET A 213 -5.80 -15.93 2.01
N LEU A 214 -5.64 -14.68 1.57
CA LEU A 214 -4.55 -13.81 2.02
C LEU A 214 -4.62 -13.58 3.53
N SER A 215 -5.80 -13.26 4.07
CA SER A 215 -5.98 -13.09 5.52
C SER A 215 -5.62 -14.37 6.29
N SER A 216 -6.07 -15.52 5.81
CA SER A 216 -5.71 -16.83 6.37
C SER A 216 -4.19 -17.06 6.37
N TYR A 217 -3.51 -16.78 5.25
CA TYR A 217 -2.05 -16.89 5.16
C TYR A 217 -1.34 -15.97 6.16
N LEU A 218 -1.76 -14.70 6.25
CA LEU A 218 -1.19 -13.69 7.14
C LEU A 218 -1.39 -14.02 8.62
N SER A 219 -2.45 -14.76 8.98
CA SER A 219 -2.68 -15.21 10.35
C SER A 219 -1.54 -16.10 10.89
N SER A 220 -0.85 -16.82 9.98
CA SER A 220 0.33 -17.65 10.29
C SER A 220 1.66 -16.95 9.97
N HIS A 221 1.65 -15.83 9.24
CA HIS A 221 2.82 -15.07 8.79
C HIS A 221 2.77 -13.60 9.23
N ILE A 222 2.54 -13.38 10.53
CA ILE A 222 2.17 -12.07 11.08
C ILE A 222 3.27 -11.00 10.95
N TYR A 223 4.53 -11.40 10.72
CA TYR A 223 5.65 -10.47 10.45
C TYR A 223 5.42 -9.66 9.17
N LEU A 224 4.59 -10.15 8.25
CA LEU A 224 4.20 -9.41 7.04
C LEU A 224 3.30 -8.20 7.35
N LEU A 225 2.72 -8.12 8.55
CA LEU A 225 1.85 -7.02 8.99
C LEU A 225 2.59 -5.94 9.80
N GLU A 226 3.91 -6.02 9.94
CA GLU A 226 4.69 -5.09 10.77
C GLU A 226 4.56 -3.64 10.32
N ASP A 227 4.56 -3.38 9.01
CA ASP A 227 4.51 -2.01 8.49
C ASP A 227 3.13 -1.37 8.72
N ILE A 228 2.05 -2.13 8.54
CA ILE A 228 0.69 -1.67 8.90
C ILE A 228 0.61 -1.44 10.42
N SER A 229 1.18 -2.34 11.22
CA SER A 229 1.19 -2.21 12.69
C SER A 229 1.90 -0.92 13.12
N LYS A 230 3.06 -0.61 12.53
CA LYS A 230 3.78 0.66 12.77
C LYS A 230 2.97 1.88 12.36
N GLN A 231 2.20 1.80 11.27
CA GLN A 231 1.29 2.88 10.87
C GLN A 231 0.17 3.08 11.89
N LEU A 232 -0.42 2.00 12.40
CA LEU A 232 -1.44 2.07 13.45
C LEU A 232 -0.90 2.68 14.75
N ASP A 233 0.33 2.36 15.13
CA ASP A 233 0.98 2.98 16.29
C ASP A 233 1.17 4.49 16.08
N LYS A 234 1.52 4.93 14.86
CA LYS A 234 1.58 6.36 14.53
C LYS A 234 0.20 7.03 14.64
N ILE A 235 -0.85 6.36 14.14
CA ILE A 235 -2.24 6.84 14.20
C ILE A 235 -2.68 6.96 15.66
N LYS A 236 -2.39 5.96 16.50
CA LYS A 236 -2.66 6.01 17.95
C LYS A 236 -2.08 7.26 18.59
N ASN A 237 -0.81 7.55 18.30
CA ASN A 237 -0.11 8.71 18.86
C ASN A 237 -0.65 10.05 18.34
N ASN A 238 -1.24 10.06 17.15
CA ASN A 238 -1.79 11.26 16.50
C ASN A 238 -3.31 11.38 16.58
N TRP A 239 -4.00 10.47 17.27
CA TRP A 239 -5.47 10.33 17.23
C TRP A 239 -6.22 11.66 17.46
N ASN A 240 -5.88 12.35 18.55
CA ASN A 240 -6.53 13.62 18.90
C ASN A 240 -6.14 14.74 17.93
N LYS A 241 -4.88 14.76 17.48
CA LYS A 241 -4.39 15.76 16.52
C LYS A 241 -5.11 15.65 15.18
N TYR A 242 -5.40 14.43 14.73
CA TYR A 242 -6.19 14.20 13.53
C TYR A 242 -7.60 14.80 13.66
N ILE A 243 -8.28 14.49 14.77
CA ILE A 243 -9.62 15.03 15.07
C ILE A 243 -9.59 16.56 15.07
N GLU A 244 -8.63 17.16 15.80
CA GLU A 244 -8.44 18.61 15.85
C GLU A 244 -8.14 19.23 14.49
N THR A 245 -7.40 18.53 13.63
CA THR A 245 -7.05 19.02 12.28
C THR A 245 -8.28 19.00 11.37
N LYS A 246 -9.08 17.94 11.40
CA LYS A 246 -10.35 17.88 10.64
C LYS A 246 -11.34 18.92 11.15
N GLU A 247 -11.46 19.06 12.46
CA GLU A 247 -12.30 20.06 13.10
C GLU A 247 -11.84 21.47 12.68
N ARG A 248 -10.54 21.79 12.79
CA ARG A 248 -9.99 23.08 12.35
C ARG A 248 -10.29 23.38 10.88
N LYS A 249 -10.02 22.43 9.98
CA LYS A 249 -10.31 22.62 8.54
C LYS A 249 -11.78 22.96 8.30
N LYS A 250 -12.67 22.25 8.98
CA LYS A 250 -14.12 22.43 8.87
C LYS A 250 -14.58 23.82 9.33
N TYR A 251 -14.11 24.27 10.49
CA TYR A 251 -14.50 25.59 11.01
C TYR A 251 -13.83 26.73 10.24
N ASN A 252 -12.59 26.56 9.76
CA ASN A 252 -11.96 27.52 8.86
C ASN A 252 -12.72 27.63 7.53
N GLU A 253 -13.23 26.52 6.99
CA GLU A 253 -14.05 26.53 5.78
C GLU A 253 -15.37 27.29 5.99
N ILE A 254 -16.02 27.11 7.15
CA ILE A 254 -17.19 27.92 7.54
C ILE A 254 -16.85 29.41 7.52
N ILE A 255 -15.79 29.82 8.23
CA ILE A 255 -15.39 31.23 8.32
C ILE A 255 -15.11 31.80 6.92
N ASN A 256 -14.31 31.10 6.11
CA ASN A 256 -13.96 31.55 4.77
C ASN A 256 -15.18 31.65 3.85
N LYS A 257 -16.09 30.66 3.87
CA LYS A 257 -17.29 30.67 3.01
C LYS A 257 -18.29 31.74 3.42
N VAL A 258 -18.40 32.03 4.72
CA VAL A 258 -19.23 33.13 5.21
C VAL A 258 -18.61 34.46 4.83
N HIS A 259 -17.29 34.61 4.92
CA HIS A 259 -16.58 35.81 4.48
C HIS A 259 -16.76 36.06 2.97
N GLU A 260 -16.54 35.03 2.14
CA GLU A 260 -16.80 35.10 0.69
C GLU A 260 -18.24 35.52 0.40
N TYR A 261 -19.21 34.94 1.09
CA TYR A 261 -20.62 35.32 0.93
C TYR A 261 -20.87 36.78 1.32
N MET A 262 -20.34 37.22 2.46
CA MET A 262 -20.55 38.58 2.96
C MET A 262 -19.86 39.65 2.11
N GLU A 263 -18.73 39.34 1.48
CA GLU A 263 -18.00 40.26 0.60
C GLU A 263 -18.65 40.41 -0.78
N TYR A 264 -19.16 39.32 -1.37
CA TYR A 264 -19.56 39.32 -2.79
C TYR A 264 -21.06 39.11 -3.05
N GLU A 265 -21.81 38.52 -2.10
CA GLU A 265 -23.19 38.04 -2.34
C GLU A 265 -24.23 38.56 -1.33
N ALA A 266 -23.79 39.16 -0.22
CA ALA A 266 -24.70 39.70 0.78
C ALA A 266 -25.58 40.82 0.22
N VAL A 267 -26.81 40.91 0.72
CA VAL A 267 -27.73 41.97 0.32
C VAL A 267 -27.31 43.30 0.93
N ASP A 268 -27.15 44.34 0.12
CA ASP A 268 -26.80 45.70 0.56
C ASP A 268 -27.71 46.24 1.66
N TYR A 269 -27.19 47.16 2.48
CA TYR A 269 -27.91 47.83 3.58
C TYR A 269 -28.36 46.86 4.69
N TYR A 270 -27.41 46.07 5.20
CA TYR A 270 -27.57 45.29 6.42
C TYR A 270 -27.07 46.08 7.64
N SER A 271 -27.61 45.79 8.83
CA SER A 271 -27.28 46.51 10.07
C SER A 271 -26.24 45.79 10.91
N LEU A 272 -26.18 44.45 10.80
CA LEU A 272 -25.26 43.62 11.55
C LEU A 272 -24.02 43.29 10.71
N ASN A 273 -22.84 43.49 11.28
CA ASN A 273 -21.61 43.11 10.62
C ASN A 273 -21.50 41.58 10.45
N GLU A 274 -20.58 41.14 9.58
CA GLU A 274 -20.29 39.73 9.28
C GLU A 274 -20.12 38.89 10.55
N THR A 275 -19.27 39.34 11.47
CA THR A 275 -18.92 38.60 12.68
C THR A 275 -20.15 38.41 13.59
N THR A 276 -20.96 39.45 13.79
CA THR A 276 -22.18 39.38 14.59
C THR A 276 -23.19 38.41 13.98
N LEU A 277 -23.38 38.44 12.65
CA LEU A 277 -24.26 37.49 11.96
C LEU A 277 -23.75 36.04 12.05
N LEU A 278 -22.45 35.82 11.87
CA LEU A 278 -21.82 34.51 11.97
C LEU A 278 -22.04 33.90 13.36
N TYR A 279 -21.74 34.65 14.42
CA TYR A 279 -21.87 34.16 15.80
C TYR A 279 -23.32 34.02 16.25
N LEU A 280 -24.25 34.85 15.75
CA LEU A 280 -25.68 34.66 15.98
C LEU A 280 -26.17 33.34 15.37
N VAL A 281 -25.77 33.03 14.13
CA VAL A 281 -26.09 31.74 13.49
C VAL A 281 -25.42 30.59 14.24
N ALA A 282 -24.14 30.72 14.60
CA ALA A 282 -23.38 29.70 15.30
C ALA A 282 -24.01 29.36 16.66
N THR A 283 -24.45 30.37 17.41
CA THR A 283 -25.14 30.20 18.70
C THR A 283 -26.48 29.48 18.53
N ASN A 284 -27.26 29.88 17.52
CA ASN A 284 -28.53 29.21 17.21
C ASN A 284 -28.37 27.76 16.71
N LEU A 285 -27.17 27.40 16.23
CA LEU A 285 -26.80 26.03 15.86
C LEU A 285 -26.06 25.27 16.97
N GLY A 286 -25.73 25.92 18.10
CA GLY A 286 -24.99 25.31 19.21
C GLY A 286 -23.53 24.96 18.89
N ILE A 287 -22.90 25.69 17.97
CA ILE A 287 -21.51 25.46 17.53
C ILE A 287 -20.56 26.61 17.89
N GLU A 288 -21.04 27.61 18.63
CA GLU A 288 -20.35 28.88 18.89
C GLU A 288 -19.00 28.69 19.59
N LYS A 289 -18.94 27.84 20.61
CA LYS A 289 -17.69 27.58 21.36
C LYS A 289 -16.63 26.91 20.50
N THR A 290 -17.05 26.02 19.61
CA THR A 290 -16.13 25.33 18.70
C THR A 290 -15.66 26.24 17.59
N LEU A 291 -16.55 27.08 17.05
CA LEU A 291 -16.17 28.11 16.08
C LEU A 291 -15.13 29.06 16.69
N LEU A 292 -15.39 29.57 17.89
CA LEU A 292 -14.49 30.46 18.63
C LEU A 292 -13.10 29.88 18.83
N LYS A 293 -12.99 28.56 19.10
CA LYS A 293 -11.69 27.87 19.25
C LYS A 293 -10.79 28.00 18.01
N TYR A 294 -11.37 28.15 16.83
CA TYR A 294 -10.65 28.19 15.55
C TYR A 294 -10.68 29.56 14.86
N ASP A 295 -11.55 30.44 15.32
CA ASP A 295 -11.56 31.83 14.91
C ASP A 295 -10.39 32.59 15.53
N SER A 296 -9.96 33.67 14.87
CA SER A 296 -8.84 34.51 15.30
C SER A 296 -9.29 35.74 16.11
N ILE A 297 -10.56 35.81 16.49
CA ILE A 297 -11.10 36.91 17.30
C ILE A 297 -10.66 36.80 18.77
N SER A 298 -10.52 37.95 19.45
CA SER A 298 -10.22 37.97 20.88
C SER A 298 -11.44 37.59 21.73
N GLU A 299 -11.20 37.03 22.91
CA GLU A 299 -12.27 36.73 23.87
C GLU A 299 -13.06 38.00 24.24
N GLU A 300 -12.39 39.14 24.41
CA GLU A 300 -13.04 40.43 24.68
C GLU A 300 -14.01 40.83 23.56
N TYR A 301 -13.58 40.69 22.30
CA TYR A 301 -14.42 41.02 21.15
C TYR A 301 -15.57 40.02 20.99
N TYR A 302 -15.34 38.74 21.29
CA TYR A 302 -16.40 37.73 21.35
C TYR A 302 -17.47 38.07 22.40
N GLN A 303 -17.08 38.51 23.60
CA GLN A 303 -18.04 38.90 24.63
C GLN A 303 -18.89 40.11 24.20
N GLU A 304 -18.29 41.12 23.55
CA GLU A 304 -19.03 42.26 22.98
C GLU A 304 -20.05 41.81 21.93
N ILE A 305 -19.66 40.91 21.03
CA ILE A 305 -20.56 40.32 20.02
C ILE A 305 -21.70 39.57 20.70
N MET A 306 -21.41 38.78 21.73
CA MET A 306 -22.42 38.01 22.44
C MET A 306 -23.36 38.90 23.24
N GLU A 307 -22.90 40.01 23.83
CA GLU A 307 -23.76 41.01 24.47
C GLU A 307 -24.71 41.65 23.45
N GLU A 308 -24.22 42.02 22.26
CA GLU A 308 -25.04 42.55 21.16
C GLU A 308 -26.03 41.51 20.61
N ALA A 309 -25.56 40.27 20.43
CA ALA A 309 -26.38 39.16 19.95
C ALA A 309 -27.41 38.67 20.97
N HIS A 310 -27.17 38.82 22.28
CA HIS A 310 -28.10 38.37 23.33
C HIS A 310 -29.43 39.13 23.28
N PHE A 311 -29.42 40.39 22.82
CA PHE A 311 -30.61 41.20 22.54
C PHE A 311 -31.30 40.84 21.22
N LEU A 312 -30.68 40.02 20.36
CA LEU A 312 -31.12 39.72 18.98
C LEU A 312 -31.34 38.22 18.72
N LEU A 313 -31.38 37.38 19.77
CA LEU A 313 -31.57 35.94 19.65
C LEU A 313 -32.92 35.56 18.98
N GLU A 314 -33.91 36.44 19.06
CA GLU A 314 -35.12 36.30 18.25
C GLU A 314 -34.86 36.77 16.82
N VAL A 315 -34.62 35.80 15.91
CA VAL A 315 -34.46 36.03 14.45
C VAL A 315 -35.61 36.85 13.84
N SER A 316 -36.77 36.87 14.49
CA SER A 316 -37.94 37.71 14.14
C SER A 316 -37.73 39.21 14.31
N GLU A 317 -36.80 39.63 15.16
CA GLU A 317 -36.50 41.04 15.45
C GLU A 317 -35.45 41.63 14.50
N LEU A 318 -34.79 40.78 13.70
CA LEU A 318 -33.84 41.21 12.68
C LEU A 318 -34.54 41.98 11.55
N SER A 319 -33.82 42.94 10.95
CA SER A 319 -34.27 43.58 9.72
C SER A 319 -34.45 42.55 8.60
N PHE A 320 -35.26 42.88 7.58
CA PHE A 320 -35.48 41.97 6.46
C PHE A 320 -34.17 41.51 5.80
N ASN A 321 -33.22 42.43 5.61
CA ASN A 321 -31.92 42.15 4.99
C ASN A 321 -31.03 41.30 5.91
N ASP A 322 -30.94 41.64 7.20
CA ASP A 322 -30.16 40.86 8.18
C ASP A 322 -30.70 39.44 8.29
N ARG A 323 -32.02 39.27 8.28
CA ARG A 323 -32.67 37.95 8.31
C ARG A 323 -32.39 37.14 7.04
N LEU A 324 -32.30 37.80 5.88
CA LEU A 324 -31.97 37.13 4.62
C LEU A 324 -30.51 36.65 4.64
N ASN A 325 -29.56 37.51 5.02
CA ASN A 325 -28.14 37.16 5.17
C ASN A 325 -27.95 36.06 6.23
N TYR A 326 -28.63 36.16 7.38
CA TYR A 326 -28.67 35.12 8.42
C TYR A 326 -29.07 33.75 7.86
N ASN A 327 -30.13 33.68 7.06
CA ASN A 327 -30.60 32.42 6.50
C ASN A 327 -29.62 31.83 5.48
N ASN A 328 -28.96 32.67 4.68
CA ASN A 328 -27.95 32.23 3.72
C ASN A 328 -26.69 31.72 4.43
N ILE A 329 -26.19 32.44 5.44
CA ILE A 329 -25.09 31.99 6.30
C ILE A 329 -25.45 30.66 6.98
N LYS A 330 -26.65 30.55 7.54
CA LYS A 330 -27.15 29.31 8.14
C LYS A 330 -27.13 28.15 7.14
N LYS A 331 -27.52 28.39 5.89
CA LYS A 331 -27.47 27.37 4.84
C LYS A 331 -26.02 26.95 4.55
N ILE A 332 -25.10 27.91 4.34
CA ILE A 332 -23.67 27.65 4.13
C ILE A 332 -23.11 26.76 5.25
N ILE A 333 -23.36 27.14 6.50
CA ILE A 333 -22.90 26.38 7.66
C ILE A 333 -23.49 24.96 7.65
N LEU A 334 -24.81 24.82 7.49
CA LEU A 334 -25.45 23.51 7.49
C LEU A 334 -24.97 22.60 6.37
N ASP A 335 -24.68 23.16 5.18
CA ASP A 335 -24.15 22.39 4.05
C ASP A 335 -22.74 21.85 4.37
N ILE A 336 -21.85 22.68 4.92
CA ILE A 336 -20.50 22.25 5.37
C ILE A 336 -20.56 21.25 6.54
N LEU A 337 -21.52 21.44 7.46
CA LEU A 337 -21.72 20.50 8.57
C LEU A 337 -22.21 19.12 8.07
N LYS A 338 -22.98 19.07 6.97
CA LYS A 338 -23.60 17.85 6.40
C LYS A 338 -22.71 17.11 5.41
N ASP A 339 -21.94 17.80 4.56
CA ASP A 339 -21.11 17.19 3.50
C ASP A 339 -20.04 16.22 4.05
N ASN A 340 -19.76 16.27 5.35
CA ASN A 340 -18.84 15.35 6.01
C ASN A 340 -19.52 14.12 6.66
N GLN A 341 -20.85 14.05 6.71
CA GLN A 341 -21.57 12.84 7.18
C GLN A 341 -21.80 11.82 6.05
N SER A 342 -21.82 12.26 4.78
CA SER A 342 -22.07 11.43 3.60
C SER A 342 -20.85 10.63 3.10
N SER A 343 -19.67 10.78 3.70
CA SER A 343 -18.50 9.92 3.42
C SER A 343 -18.50 8.61 4.22
N SER A 344 -19.54 8.36 5.01
CA SER A 344 -19.73 7.13 5.81
C SER A 344 -20.20 5.94 4.96
N GLN A 345 -19.54 5.70 3.82
CA GLN A 345 -19.72 4.44 3.11
C GLN A 345 -18.85 3.38 3.78
N THR A 346 -19.48 2.30 4.24
CA THR A 346 -18.76 1.11 4.73
C THR A 346 -17.84 0.56 3.62
N PRO A 347 -16.75 -0.14 3.96
CA PRO A 347 -15.93 -0.82 2.96
C PRO A 347 -16.74 -1.70 1.99
N GLU A 348 -17.87 -2.25 2.46
CA GLU A 348 -18.86 -3.02 1.68
C GLU A 348 -19.54 -2.16 0.59
N GLU A 349 -19.97 -0.93 0.90
CA GLU A 349 -20.59 -0.02 -0.09
C GLU A 349 -19.56 0.51 -1.12
N LYS A 350 -18.29 0.64 -0.72
CA LYS A 350 -17.19 0.90 -1.66
C LYS A 350 -16.91 -0.32 -2.54
N THR A 351 -16.91 -1.55 -2.01
CA THR A 351 -16.67 -2.74 -2.84
C THR A 351 -17.72 -2.87 -3.95
N GLU A 352 -19.01 -2.57 -3.69
CA GLU A 352 -20.03 -2.55 -4.75
C GLU A 352 -19.82 -1.47 -5.82
N ASN A 353 -19.34 -0.28 -5.44
CA ASN A 353 -19.08 0.82 -6.38
C ASN A 353 -17.76 0.63 -7.16
N TYR A 354 -16.72 0.08 -6.56
CA TYR A 354 -15.45 -0.23 -7.24
C TYR A 354 -15.53 -1.53 -8.07
N LYS A 355 -16.40 -2.49 -7.70
CA LYS A 355 -16.78 -3.62 -8.58
C LYS A 355 -17.38 -3.15 -9.91
N LYS A 356 -17.85 -1.90 -10.01
CA LYS A 356 -18.45 -1.32 -11.22
C LYS A 356 -17.51 -0.49 -12.11
N CYS A 357 -16.26 -0.19 -11.74
CA CYS A 357 -15.41 0.68 -12.59
C CYS A 357 -13.90 0.39 -12.54
N LYS A 358 -13.42 -0.43 -13.49
CA LYS A 358 -12.40 -0.06 -14.49
C LYS A 358 -12.36 -1.11 -15.60
N ILE A 359 -13.43 -1.16 -16.41
CA ILE A 359 -13.29 -1.67 -17.78
C ILE A 359 -12.36 -0.68 -18.48
N ILE A 360 -11.10 -1.04 -18.64
CA ILE A 360 -10.21 -0.35 -19.58
C ILE A 360 -10.88 -0.49 -20.95
N LYS A 361 -11.55 0.55 -21.43
CA LYS A 361 -11.96 0.64 -22.83
C LYS A 361 -10.69 0.68 -23.66
N LEU A 362 -10.23 -0.47 -24.11
CA LEU A 362 -9.29 -0.57 -25.22
C LEU A 362 -10.00 -0.01 -26.46
N VAL A 363 -9.73 1.26 -26.77
CA VAL A 363 -10.12 1.84 -28.05
C VAL A 363 -9.30 1.10 -29.11
N LYS A 364 -9.96 0.27 -29.90
CA LYS A 364 -9.39 -0.24 -31.16
C LYS A 364 -9.11 0.99 -32.03
N ASN A 365 -7.84 1.31 -32.23
CA ASN A 365 -7.46 2.11 -33.39
C ASN A 365 -7.76 1.26 -34.63
N GLU A 366 -8.89 1.55 -35.27
CA GLU A 366 -9.15 1.09 -36.63
C GLU A 366 -8.03 1.64 -37.51
N GLN A 367 -7.29 0.72 -38.12
CA GLN A 367 -6.33 1.01 -39.16
C GLN A 367 -7.07 1.78 -40.26
N ARG A 368 -6.59 2.99 -40.57
CA ARG A 368 -6.96 3.67 -41.81
C ARG A 368 -6.16 3.01 -42.93
N ASP A 369 -6.88 2.33 -43.83
CA ASP A 369 -6.41 2.02 -45.18
C ASP A 369 -6.02 3.30 -45.94
#